data_AF-A0AAN7S1R1-F1
#
_entry.id   AF-A0AAN7S1R1-F1
#
_cell.length_a   1.000
_cell.length_b   1.000
_cell.length_c   1.000
_cell.angle_alpha   90.00
_cell.angle_beta   90.00
_cell.angle_gamma   90.00
#
_symmetry.space_group_name_H-M   'P 1'
#
loop_
_entity.id
_entity.type
_entity.pdbx_description
1 polymer ?
#
loop_
_entity_poly.entity_id
_entity_poly.type
_entity_poly.pdbx_seq_one_letter_code
_entity_poly.pdbx_strand_id
1 'polypeptide(L)'
;MARAEPPAAAFERRVLRSAAEHHYLRVRLELPDGGARPSVAQFKQLVVSALRELHGEVGAALPVDVLTYEEKTLSAILRVISSGLVKLWSALTLLGFYQNRRCAFRVLQ
;
A
#
# COMPACT_ATOMS: atom_id res chain seq x y z
N MET A 1 -46.54 -38.10 11.67
CA MET A 1 -46.64 -37.21 10.50
C MET A 1 -45.38 -36.34 10.49
N ALA A 2 -44.33 -36.79 9.82
CA ALA A 2 -43.01 -36.14 9.84
C ALA A 2 -43.01 -34.97 8.86
N ARG A 3 -42.62 -33.79 9.33
CA ARG A 3 -42.56 -32.54 8.56
C ARG A 3 -41.24 -32.55 7.78
N ALA A 4 -41.31 -32.67 6.46
CA ALA A 4 -40.13 -32.64 5.59
C ALA A 4 -39.51 -31.24 5.61
N GLU A 5 -38.23 -31.16 5.95
CA GLU A 5 -37.41 -29.94 5.81
C GLU A 5 -37.22 -29.62 4.33
N PRO A 6 -37.40 -28.36 3.90
CA PRO A 6 -37.19 -27.98 2.51
C PRO A 6 -35.71 -28.13 2.14
N PRO A 7 -35.38 -28.56 0.91
CA PRO A 7 -33.99 -28.72 0.48
C PRO A 7 -33.26 -27.37 0.53
N ALA A 8 -32.03 -27.37 1.07
CA ALA A 8 -31.18 -26.19 1.11
C ALA A 8 -31.07 -25.58 -0.29
N ALA A 9 -31.37 -24.29 -0.41
CA ALA A 9 -31.35 -23.58 -1.68
C ALA A 9 -29.95 -23.72 -2.33
N ALA A 10 -29.89 -24.34 -3.51
CA ALA A 10 -28.64 -24.66 -4.21
C ALA A 10 -27.87 -23.43 -4.74
N PHE A 11 -28.41 -22.23 -4.59
CA PHE A 11 -27.81 -20.99 -5.08
C PHE A 11 -28.08 -19.82 -4.13
N GLU A 12 -27.00 -19.16 -3.70
CA GLU A 12 -27.06 -17.96 -2.84
C GLU A 12 -26.33 -16.81 -3.52
N ARG A 13 -27.03 -15.70 -3.77
CA ARG A 13 -26.43 -14.46 -4.28
C ARG A 13 -26.08 -13.54 -3.11
N ARG A 14 -24.81 -13.49 -2.74
CA ARG A 14 -24.29 -12.51 -1.76
C ARG A 14 -23.71 -11.30 -2.48
N VAL A 15 -24.21 -10.12 -2.14
CA VAL A 15 -23.65 -8.83 -2.61
C VAL A 15 -22.94 -8.17 -1.45
N LEU A 16 -21.61 -8.17 -1.49
CA LEU A 16 -20.78 -7.50 -0.50
C LEU A 16 -20.45 -6.09 -1.01
N ARG A 17 -20.92 -5.07 -0.29
CA ARG A 17 -20.58 -3.68 -0.59
C ARG A 17 -19.36 -3.26 0.23
N SER A 18 -18.30 -2.82 -0.44
CA SER A 18 -17.08 -2.29 0.19
C SER A 18 -16.44 -3.24 1.23
N ALA A 19 -16.45 -4.55 0.97
CA ALA A 19 -15.86 -5.53 1.90
C ALA A 19 -14.33 -5.56 1.91
N ALA A 20 -13.68 -4.83 1.01
CA ALA A 20 -12.23 -4.73 1.00
C ALA A 20 -11.77 -3.80 2.13
N GLU A 21 -11.27 -4.37 3.22
CA GLU A 21 -10.65 -3.64 4.33
C GLU A 21 -9.24 -3.14 3.99
N HIS A 22 -8.59 -3.79 3.03
CA HIS A 22 -7.22 -3.53 2.62
C HIS A 22 -7.15 -3.25 1.13
N HIS A 23 -6.33 -2.25 0.79
CA HIS A 23 -5.96 -1.92 -0.57
C HIS A 23 -4.48 -2.18 -0.77
N TYR A 24 -4.14 -2.60 -1.99
CA TYR A 24 -2.79 -2.94 -2.38
C TYR A 24 -2.36 -1.98 -3.48
N LEU A 25 -1.16 -1.44 -3.37
CA LEU A 25 -0.59 -0.57 -4.39
C LEU A 25 0.77 -1.12 -4.78
N ARG A 26 0.94 -1.37 -6.08
CA ARG A 26 2.25 -1.57 -6.67
C ARG A 26 2.88 -0.22 -6.94
N VAL A 27 4.04 -0.01 -6.34
CA VAL A 27 4.81 1.23 -6.47
C VAL A 27 6.21 0.92 -6.97
N ARG A 28 6.81 1.89 -7.65
CA ARG A 28 8.19 1.84 -8.10
C ARG A 28 8.89 3.11 -7.69
N LEU A 29 10.07 2.97 -7.08
CA LEU A 29 10.93 4.08 -6.73
C LEU A 29 11.90 4.34 -7.90
N GLU A 30 11.85 5.55 -8.44
CA GLU A 30 12.79 6.05 -9.42
C GLU A 30 13.90 6.84 -8.70
N LEU A 31 15.13 6.38 -8.88
CA LEU A 31 16.33 7.05 -8.38
C LEU A 31 17.20 7.43 -9.59
N PRO A 32 17.85 8.60 -9.57
CA PRO A 32 18.85 8.95 -10.57
C PRO A 32 20.02 7.96 -10.54
N ASP A 33 20.62 7.72 -11.70
CA ASP A 33 21.69 6.74 -11.89
C ASP A 33 22.83 6.88 -10.85
N GLY A 34 23.39 5.74 -10.43
CA GLY A 34 24.36 5.68 -9.33
C GLY A 34 23.75 5.87 -7.93
N GLY A 35 22.43 5.71 -7.80
CA GLY A 35 21.66 5.66 -6.55
C GLY A 35 22.11 4.58 -5.59
N ALA A 36 22.36 4.92 -4.32
CA ALA A 36 22.31 3.92 -3.26
C ALA A 36 20.89 3.36 -3.22
N ARG A 37 20.75 2.08 -3.54
CA ARG A 37 19.45 1.41 -3.56
C ARG A 37 19.02 1.14 -2.13
N PRO A 38 17.83 1.60 -1.70
CA PRO A 38 17.40 1.37 -0.34
C PRO A 38 17.17 -0.12 -0.12
N SER A 39 17.59 -0.63 1.05
CA SER A 39 17.15 -1.95 1.50
C SER A 39 15.66 -1.94 1.83
N VAL A 40 15.04 -3.11 2.04
CA VAL A 40 13.62 -3.20 2.43
C VAL A 40 13.29 -2.37 3.68
N ALA A 41 14.19 -2.35 4.66
CA ALA A 41 14.03 -1.58 5.89
C ALA A 41 14.07 -0.07 5.62
N GLN A 42 15.02 0.37 4.80
CA GLN A 42 15.15 1.77 4.39
C GLN A 42 13.98 2.22 3.53
N PHE A 43 13.48 1.34 2.65
CA PHE A 43 12.29 1.59 1.86
C PHE A 43 11.06 1.77 2.75
N LYS A 44 10.86 0.90 3.75
CA LYS A 44 9.78 1.06 4.73
C LYS A 44 9.91 2.37 5.50
N GLN A 45 11.12 2.71 5.96
CA GLN A 45 11.37 3.99 6.64
C GLN A 45 11.10 5.19 5.72
N LEU A 46 11.37 5.08 4.43
CA LEU A 46 11.09 6.13 3.45
C LEU A 46 9.58 6.37 3.32
N VAL A 47 8.79 5.31 3.21
CA VAL A 47 7.33 5.39 3.16
C VAL A 47 6.76 6.02 4.43
N VAL A 48 7.24 5.61 5.60
CA VAL A 48 6.83 6.19 6.89
C VAL A 48 7.23 7.66 6.98
N SER A 49 8.42 8.02 6.48
CA SER A 49 8.89 9.40 6.47
C SER A 49 8.06 10.27 5.53
N ALA A 50 7.68 9.78 4.35
CA ALA A 50 6.78 10.46 3.43
C ALA A 50 5.41 10.74 4.06
N LEU A 51 4.86 9.73 4.74
CA LEU A 51 3.60 9.87 5.49
C LEU A 51 3.74 10.89 6.62
N ARG A 52 4.87 10.89 7.33
CA ARG A 52 5.16 11.85 8.40
C ARG A 52 5.26 13.28 7.88
N GLU A 53 5.93 13.48 6.76
CA GLU A 53 6.17 14.81 6.18
C GLU A 53 4.86 15.46 5.71
N LEU A 54 3.96 14.68 5.10
CA LEU A 54 2.70 15.21 4.58
C LEU A 54 1.56 15.21 5.60
N HIS A 55 1.44 14.17 6.43
CA HIS A 55 0.30 13.94 7.33
C HIS A 55 0.66 13.97 8.82
N GLY A 56 1.91 14.31 9.17
CA GLY A 56 2.41 14.36 10.55
C GLY A 56 2.62 12.99 11.18
N GLU A 57 2.93 12.97 12.48
CA GLU A 57 3.17 11.74 13.25
C GLU A 57 1.98 10.76 13.22
N VAL A 58 0.74 11.29 13.15
CA VAL A 58 -0.48 10.46 13.02
C VAL A 58 -0.50 9.71 11.68
N GLY A 59 -0.04 10.35 10.60
CA GLY A 59 0.11 9.70 9.30
C GLY A 59 1.19 8.64 9.30
N ALA A 60 2.31 8.89 9.99
CA ALA A 60 3.41 7.94 10.12
C ALA A 60 3.01 6.66 10.87
N ALA A 61 2.05 6.77 11.79
CA ALA A 61 1.49 5.64 12.55
C ALA A 61 0.47 4.79 11.76
N LEU A 62 0.17 5.14 10.50
CA LEU A 62 -0.76 4.39 9.66
C LEU A 62 -0.24 2.95 9.43
N PRO A 63 -1.08 1.92 9.55
CA PRO A 63 -0.67 0.54 9.30
C PRO A 63 -0.42 0.33 7.81
N VAL A 64 0.84 0.43 7.41
CA VAL A 64 1.31 0.18 6.04
C VAL A 64 2.35 -0.94 6.06
N ASP A 65 2.09 -1.99 5.29
CA ASP A 65 2.98 -3.13 5.15
C ASP A 65 3.60 -3.18 3.77
N VAL A 66 4.87 -3.56 3.71
CA VAL A 66 5.59 -3.86 2.46
C VAL A 66 5.56 -5.37 2.29
N LEU A 67 4.77 -5.88 1.34
CA LEU A 67 4.57 -7.33 1.14
C LEU A 67 5.70 -7.94 0.33
N THR A 68 6.08 -7.26 -0.75
CA THR A 68 7.13 -7.69 -1.66
C THR A 68 7.97 -6.48 -2.00
N TYR A 69 9.29 -6.63 -1.99
CA TYR A 69 10.22 -5.59 -2.41
C TYR A 69 11.29 -6.21 -3.31
N GLU A 70 11.45 -5.63 -4.50
CA GLU A 70 12.45 -6.06 -5.47
C GLU A 70 13.53 -4.98 -5.61
N GLU A 71 14.71 -5.23 -5.05
CA GLU A 71 15.85 -4.29 -5.05
C GLU A 71 16.43 -4.04 -6.46
N LYS A 72 16.20 -4.95 -7.41
CA LYS A 72 16.70 -4.81 -8.78
C LYS A 72 15.92 -3.75 -9.56
N THR A 73 14.60 -3.75 -9.44
CA THR A 73 13.69 -2.86 -10.16
C THR A 73 13.18 -1.70 -9.30
N LEU A 74 13.47 -1.74 -7.99
CA LEU A 74 12.95 -0.84 -6.96
C LEU A 74 11.42 -0.82 -6.91
N SER A 75 10.80 -1.97 -7.18
CA SER A 75 9.35 -2.15 -7.14
C SER A 75 8.92 -2.75 -5.81
N ALA A 76 7.80 -2.28 -5.27
CA ALA A 76 7.21 -2.82 -4.05
C ALA A 76 5.70 -2.97 -4.17
N ILE A 77 5.13 -3.88 -3.38
CA ILE A 77 3.69 -3.94 -3.14
C ILE A 77 3.43 -3.50 -1.71
N LEU A 78 2.68 -2.41 -1.56
CA LEU A 78 2.26 -1.86 -0.29
C LEU A 78 0.83 -2.27 0.02
N ARG A 79 0.56 -2.66 1.26
CA ARG A 79 -0.79 -2.88 1.79
C ARG A 79 -1.14 -1.76 2.76
N VAL A 80 -2.35 -1.23 2.64
CA VAL A 80 -2.88 -0.19 3.54
C VAL A 80 -4.37 -0.42 3.78
N ILE A 81 -4.86 0.02 4.93
CA ILE A 81 -6.30 0.06 5.20
C ILE A 81 -7.02 1.04 4.25
N SER A 82 -8.30 0.81 3.97
CA SER A 82 -9.06 1.62 2.98
C SER A 82 -9.09 3.11 3.30
N SER A 83 -9.14 3.49 4.59
CA SER A 83 -9.07 4.89 5.03
C SER A 83 -7.69 5.55 4.83
N GLY A 84 -6.64 4.74 4.70
CA GLY A 84 -5.25 5.17 4.57
C GLY A 84 -4.77 5.29 3.12
N LEU A 85 -5.51 4.72 2.17
CA LEU A 85 -5.14 4.68 0.74
C LEU A 85 -4.80 6.06 0.19
N VAL A 86 -5.69 7.02 0.36
CA VAL A 86 -5.54 8.38 -0.17
C VAL A 86 -4.35 9.09 0.49
N LYS A 87 -4.12 8.85 1.79
CA LYS A 87 -3.01 9.45 2.54
C LYS A 87 -1.67 8.89 2.07
N LEU A 88 -1.60 7.58 1.87
CA LEU A 88 -0.40 6.91 1.37
C LEU A 88 -0.08 7.37 -0.05
N TRP A 89 -1.07 7.40 -0.95
CA TRP A 89 -0.84 7.80 -2.33
C TRP A 89 -0.32 9.25 -2.40
N SER A 90 -1.00 10.20 -1.75
CA SER A 90 -0.59 11.60 -1.77
C SER A 90 0.81 11.80 -1.19
N ALA A 91 1.15 11.10 -0.11
CA ALA A 91 2.48 11.14 0.50
C ALA A 91 3.57 10.63 -0.45
N LEU A 92 3.33 9.49 -1.11
CA LEU A 92 4.28 8.92 -2.07
C LEU A 92 4.47 9.81 -3.30
N THR A 93 3.38 10.39 -3.83
CA THR A 93 3.45 11.24 -5.03
C THR A 93 4.17 12.55 -4.78
N LEU A 94 4.06 13.11 -3.57
CA LEU A 94 4.70 14.37 -3.20
C LEU A 94 6.13 14.19 -2.67
N LEU A 95 6.52 12.97 -2.29
CA LEU A 95 7.89 12.72 -1.87
C LEU A 95 8.86 12.92 -3.04
N GLY A 96 9.71 13.94 -2.92
CA GLY A 96 10.69 14.30 -3.95
C GLY A 96 12.15 14.03 -3.59
N PHE A 97 12.44 13.64 -2.34
CA PHE A 97 13.82 13.53 -1.86
C PHE A 97 14.06 12.29 -0.98
N TYR A 98 15.22 11.66 -1.20
CA TYR A 98 15.76 10.59 -0.36
C TYR A 98 17.28 10.77 -0.22
N GLN A 99 17.79 10.83 1.01
CA GLN A 99 19.22 11.05 1.29
C GLN A 99 19.83 12.23 0.50
N ASN A 100 19.12 13.38 0.47
CA ASN A 100 19.53 14.58 -0.27
C ASN A 100 19.63 14.41 -1.79
N ARG A 101 19.03 13.35 -2.34
CA ARG A 101 18.92 13.08 -3.78
C ARG A 101 17.47 13.14 -4.21
N ARG A 102 17.24 13.61 -5.43
CA ARG A 102 15.89 13.58 -6.02
C ARG A 102 15.44 12.14 -6.18
N CYS A 103 14.24 11.82 -5.72
CA CYS A 103 13.59 10.55 -5.96
C CYS A 103 12.14 10.81 -6.38
N ALA A 104 11.53 9.85 -7.06
CA ALA A 104 10.12 9.90 -7.39
C ALA A 104 9.49 8.53 -7.21
N PHE A 105 8.33 8.48 -6.56
CA PHE A 105 7.52 7.28 -6.57
C PHE A 105 6.55 7.31 -7.74
N ARG A 106 6.55 6.23 -8.53
CA ARG A 106 5.50 5.95 -9.51
C ARG A 106 4.58 4.87 -8.98
N VAL A 107 3.30 5.19 -8.89
CA VAL A 107 2.25 4.19 -8.64
C VAL A 107 1.94 3.50 -9.96
N LEU A 108 2.09 2.17 -10.01
CA LEU A 108 1.91 1.38 -11.22
C LEU A 108 0.49 0.83 -11.33
N GLN A 109 -0.04 0.22 -10.25
CA GLN A 109 -1.44 -0.23 -10.12
C GLN A 109 -1.73 -0.80 -8.73
#